data_AF-A0A353G6W5-F1
#
_entry.id   AF-A0A353G6W5-F1
#
_cell.length_a   1.000
_cell.length_b   1.000
_cell.length_c   1.000
_cell.angle_alpha   90.00
_cell.angle_beta   90.00
_cell.angle_gamma   90.00
#
_symmetry.space_group_name_H-M   'P 1'
#
loop_
_entity.id
_entity.type
_entity.pdbx_description
1 polymer ?
#
loop_
_entity_poly.entity_id
_entity_poly.type
_entity_poly.pdbx_seq_one_letter_code
_entity_poly.pdbx_strand_id
1 'polypeptide(L)'
;MTLKISTRLMVMASAALALIIVLGFISYSQISVVFSAASDTRQVWMPRMAKLDAIQFTMLRYHTTTIRKTIAVDPAEIKGLDDEFVEMNASIPKSYSDFRATLRNDAEKKLWADFEAKWANYMVAQKTIMDAVKAKDMAAAVAAIAPARDPLVASFGALGEIIKLNDKGADASDTDAQTAYDTSSTITISVIIFGVVLMTLLTVWIIKGVSKPISRMSRVMLNIAEGKLDVTVPDADRHDEIGEMAGSVEIMRQAAVAKAQLEADAEQNRINAEREKAEMQAKAEADAERRLNEATGALAAGLKRLAACDLLCEIEQKFADQFEPLRHDFNASVSQLRSALLAVGQVGKGVTNGSGEISQASDTLAKRTEQQAASLEETAAALEEITANVHATSKRTGDARNLVRNARQHAEHSAGVVSNAVSAMERIEDASRKITQIISVIDEIAFQT
;
A
#
# COMPACT_ATOMS: atom_id res chain seq x y z
N MET A 1 38.81 -15.71 5.85
CA MET A 1 38.13 -14.51 5.32
C MET A 1 36.84 -14.31 6.09
N THR A 2 36.73 -13.24 6.88
CA THR A 2 35.49 -12.88 7.57
C THR A 2 34.52 -12.28 6.54
N LEU A 3 33.34 -12.88 6.37
CA LEU A 3 32.32 -12.35 5.46
C LEU A 3 31.74 -11.05 6.04
N LYS A 4 31.56 -10.07 5.14
CA LYS A 4 30.86 -8.81 5.39
C LYS A 4 29.46 -9.02 5.95
N ILE A 5 28.97 -8.12 6.80
CA ILE A 5 27.64 -8.22 7.44
C ILE A 5 26.54 -8.35 6.38
N SER A 6 26.62 -7.54 5.32
CA SER A 6 25.67 -7.56 4.20
C SER A 6 25.61 -8.91 3.50
N THR A 7 26.77 -9.55 3.27
CA THR A 7 26.83 -10.87 2.64
C THR A 7 26.19 -11.95 3.53
N ARG A 8 26.36 -11.88 4.86
CA ARG A 8 25.73 -12.85 5.78
C ARG A 8 24.21 -12.73 5.78
N LEU A 9 23.70 -11.49 5.81
CA LEU A 9 22.27 -11.20 5.74
C LEU A 9 21.68 -11.65 4.39
N MET A 10 22.38 -11.39 3.28
CA MET A 10 21.95 -11.87 1.96
C MET A 10 21.89 -13.40 1.92
N VAL A 11 22.90 -14.12 2.43
CA VAL A 11 22.88 -15.59 2.46
C VAL A 11 21.66 -16.11 3.25
N MET A 12 21.35 -15.51 4.40
CA MET A 12 20.19 -15.89 5.20
C MET A 12 18.87 -15.61 4.48
N ALA A 13 18.72 -14.43 3.89
CA ALA A 13 17.51 -14.05 3.14
C ALA A 13 17.33 -14.90 1.88
N SER A 14 18.41 -15.16 1.13
CA SER A 14 18.39 -16.03 -0.05
C SER A 14 18.08 -17.48 0.31
N ALA A 15 18.60 -18.00 1.42
CA ALA A 15 18.27 -19.34 1.89
C ALA A 15 16.77 -19.45 2.26
N ALA A 16 16.22 -18.45 2.95
CA ALA A 16 14.80 -18.40 3.28
C ALA A 16 13.92 -18.33 2.02
N LEU A 17 14.29 -17.48 1.04
CA LEU A 17 13.56 -17.36 -0.22
C LEU A 17 13.63 -18.65 -1.05
N ALA A 18 14.80 -19.29 -1.11
CA ALA A 18 14.98 -20.56 -1.81
C ALA A 18 14.11 -21.66 -1.18
N LEU A 19 14.02 -21.73 0.15
CA LEU A 19 13.12 -22.67 0.84
C LEU A 19 11.66 -22.43 0.48
N ILE A 20 11.22 -21.18 0.42
CA ILE A 20 9.84 -20.83 0.01
C ILE A 20 9.57 -21.26 -1.44
N ILE A 21 10.52 -21.01 -2.35
CA ILE A 21 10.39 -21.40 -3.76
C ILE A 21 10.32 -22.92 -3.89
N VAL A 22 11.20 -23.65 -3.20
CA VAL A 22 11.22 -25.12 -3.21
C VAL A 22 9.91 -25.68 -2.65
N LEU A 23 9.43 -25.15 -1.51
CA LEU A 23 8.14 -25.55 -0.93
C LEU A 23 6.96 -25.24 -1.86
N GLY A 24 6.98 -24.07 -2.52
CA GLY A 24 5.95 -23.68 -3.48
C GLY A 24 5.92 -24.60 -4.70
N PHE A 25 7.10 -24.91 -5.27
CA PHE A 25 7.22 -25.82 -6.41
C PHE A 25 6.76 -27.23 -6.06
N ILE A 26 7.19 -27.74 -4.90
CA ILE A 26 6.77 -29.03 -4.38
C ILE A 26 5.25 -29.02 -4.23
N SER A 27 4.66 -28.10 -3.46
CA SER A 27 3.21 -28.00 -3.25
C SER A 27 2.41 -27.96 -4.57
N TYR A 28 2.85 -27.18 -5.55
CA TYR A 28 2.22 -27.11 -6.85
C TYR A 28 2.25 -28.46 -7.60
N SER A 29 3.39 -29.13 -7.61
CA SER A 29 3.53 -30.47 -8.22
C SER A 29 2.70 -31.54 -7.53
N GLN A 30 2.46 -31.41 -6.22
CA GLN A 30 1.66 -32.36 -5.45
C GLN A 30 0.17 -32.21 -5.74
N ILE A 31 -0.31 -30.97 -5.74
CA ILE A 31 -1.69 -30.64 -6.05
C ILE A 31 -2.05 -31.12 -7.46
N SER A 32 -1.14 -31.00 -8.44
CA SER A 32 -1.42 -31.44 -9.80
C SER A 32 -1.60 -32.96 -9.93
N VAL A 33 -0.79 -33.76 -9.22
CA VAL A 33 -0.91 -35.23 -9.24
C VAL A 33 -2.21 -35.68 -8.55
N VAL A 34 -2.50 -35.15 -7.36
CA VAL A 34 -3.75 -35.47 -6.64
C VAL A 34 -4.97 -35.05 -7.44
N PHE A 35 -4.93 -33.85 -8.05
CA PHE A 35 -6.01 -33.36 -8.91
C PHE A 35 -6.18 -34.24 -10.15
N SER A 36 -5.08 -34.68 -10.78
CA SER A 36 -5.14 -35.58 -11.94
C SER A 36 -5.80 -36.90 -11.59
N ALA A 37 -5.41 -37.54 -10.48
CA ALA A 37 -5.97 -38.82 -10.09
C ALA A 37 -7.45 -38.72 -9.64
N ALA A 38 -7.81 -37.64 -8.93
CA ALA A 38 -9.20 -37.35 -8.61
C ALA A 38 -10.04 -37.07 -9.87
N SER A 39 -9.46 -36.35 -10.84
CA SER A 39 -10.08 -36.09 -12.13
C SER A 39 -10.27 -37.37 -12.93
N ASP A 40 -9.28 -38.26 -12.98
CA ASP A 40 -9.38 -39.56 -13.68
C ASP A 40 -10.47 -40.44 -13.06
N THR A 41 -10.52 -40.51 -11.73
CA THR A 41 -11.60 -41.22 -11.02
C THR A 41 -12.97 -40.66 -11.39
N ARG A 42 -13.12 -39.33 -11.42
CA ARG A 42 -14.39 -38.67 -11.69
C ARG A 42 -14.83 -38.69 -13.15
N GLN A 43 -13.90 -38.47 -14.06
CA GLN A 43 -14.20 -38.27 -15.49
C GLN A 43 -14.07 -39.56 -16.29
N VAL A 44 -13.25 -40.52 -15.84
CA VAL A 44 -13.00 -41.78 -16.56
C VAL A 44 -13.66 -42.95 -15.85
N TRP A 45 -13.31 -43.21 -14.60
CA TRP A 45 -13.72 -44.47 -13.95
C TRP A 45 -15.20 -44.48 -13.53
N MET A 46 -15.68 -43.46 -12.83
CA MET A 46 -17.09 -43.39 -12.38
C MET A 46 -18.11 -43.47 -13.54
N PRO A 47 -17.97 -42.72 -14.66
CA PRO A 47 -18.92 -42.81 -15.76
C PRO A 47 -18.91 -44.17 -16.47
N ARG A 48 -17.75 -44.84 -16.52
CA ARG A 48 -17.65 -46.19 -17.10
C ARG A 48 -18.34 -47.23 -16.23
N MET A 49 -18.17 -47.15 -14.92
CA MET A 49 -18.88 -48.00 -13.96
C MET A 49 -20.39 -47.80 -14.07
N ALA A 50 -20.86 -46.55 -14.07
CA ALA A 50 -22.29 -46.24 -14.22
C ALA A 50 -22.89 -46.81 -15.54
N LYS A 51 -22.11 -46.79 -16.64
CA LYS A 51 -22.53 -47.40 -17.91
C LYS A 51 -22.63 -48.92 -17.82
N LEU A 52 -21.67 -49.58 -17.18
CA LEU A 52 -21.67 -51.03 -16.98
C LEU A 52 -22.83 -51.47 -16.08
N ASP A 53 -23.08 -50.74 -15.00
CA ASP A 53 -24.22 -50.97 -14.11
C ASP A 53 -25.55 -50.80 -14.84
N ALA A 54 -25.67 -49.79 -15.70
CA ALA A 54 -26.86 -49.60 -16.53
C ALA A 54 -27.08 -50.76 -17.51
N ILE A 55 -26.01 -51.31 -18.10
CA ILE A 55 -26.07 -52.50 -18.95
C ILE A 55 -26.50 -53.72 -18.12
N GLN A 56 -25.86 -53.95 -16.97
CA GLN A 56 -26.18 -55.06 -16.08
C GLN A 56 -27.64 -55.00 -15.60
N PHE A 57 -28.11 -53.81 -15.22
CA PHE A 57 -29.49 -53.56 -14.84
C PHE A 57 -30.45 -53.84 -16.00
N THR A 58 -30.12 -53.38 -17.21
CA THR A 58 -30.94 -53.63 -18.40
C THR A 58 -31.01 -55.12 -18.72
N MET A 59 -29.90 -55.88 -18.59
CA MET A 59 -29.89 -57.33 -18.76
C MET A 59 -30.79 -58.04 -17.76
N LEU A 60 -30.71 -57.63 -16.48
CA LEU A 60 -31.56 -58.18 -15.43
C LEU A 60 -33.04 -57.88 -15.72
N ARG A 61 -33.36 -56.62 -16.07
CA ARG A 61 -34.70 -56.20 -16.45
C ARG A 61 -35.21 -57.03 -17.63
N TYR A 62 -34.40 -57.21 -18.67
CA TYR A 62 -34.73 -58.00 -19.85
C TYR A 62 -35.09 -59.45 -19.49
N HIS A 63 -34.29 -60.07 -18.61
CA HIS A 63 -34.56 -61.42 -18.13
C HIS A 63 -35.85 -61.47 -17.29
N THR A 64 -36.01 -60.58 -16.31
CA THR A 64 -37.20 -60.57 -15.46
C THR A 64 -38.49 -60.30 -16.23
N THR A 65 -38.48 -59.38 -17.21
CA THR A 65 -39.62 -59.10 -18.09
C THR A 65 -39.92 -60.32 -18.97
N THR A 66 -38.90 -61.05 -19.45
CA THR A 66 -39.09 -62.31 -20.18
C THR A 66 -39.82 -63.34 -19.32
N ILE A 67 -39.34 -63.60 -18.10
CA ILE A 67 -39.96 -64.57 -17.19
C ILE A 67 -41.37 -64.14 -16.81
N ARG A 68 -41.58 -62.86 -16.46
CA ARG A 68 -42.90 -62.33 -16.10
C ARG A 68 -43.91 -62.51 -17.23
N LYS A 69 -43.46 -62.35 -18.48
CA LYS A 69 -44.33 -62.54 -19.66
C LYS A 69 -44.75 -63.99 -19.90
N THR A 70 -44.02 -64.97 -19.37
CA THR A 70 -44.44 -66.40 -19.46
C THR A 70 -45.62 -66.75 -18.54
N ILE A 71 -45.90 -65.90 -17.53
CA ILE A 71 -46.96 -66.13 -16.55
C ILE A 71 -48.07 -65.06 -16.56
N ALA A 72 -47.87 -63.96 -17.29
CA ALA A 72 -48.82 -62.86 -17.39
C ALA A 72 -50.11 -63.30 -18.09
N VAL A 73 -51.26 -62.98 -17.50
CA VAL A 73 -52.60 -63.33 -18.02
C VAL A 73 -53.40 -62.08 -18.39
N ASP A 74 -53.19 -60.97 -17.69
CA ASP A 74 -53.89 -59.71 -17.94
C ASP A 74 -53.39 -59.05 -19.25
N PRO A 75 -54.27 -58.78 -20.23
CA PRO A 75 -53.90 -58.11 -21.47
C PRO A 75 -53.23 -56.74 -21.27
N ALA A 76 -53.61 -55.99 -20.23
CA ALA A 76 -53.01 -54.70 -19.94
C ALA A 76 -51.55 -54.85 -19.46
N GLU A 77 -51.29 -55.82 -18.58
CA GLU A 77 -49.93 -56.18 -18.16
C GLU A 77 -49.08 -56.67 -19.34
N ILE A 78 -49.61 -57.56 -20.18
CA ILE A 78 -48.88 -58.08 -21.37
C ILE A 78 -48.47 -56.93 -22.29
N LYS A 79 -49.36 -55.98 -22.55
CA LYS A 79 -49.05 -54.78 -23.33
C LYS A 79 -47.94 -53.95 -22.68
N GLY A 80 -47.99 -53.74 -21.36
CA GLY A 80 -46.94 -53.03 -20.63
C GLY A 80 -45.57 -53.71 -20.76
N LEU A 81 -45.52 -55.04 -20.66
CA LEU A 81 -44.28 -55.81 -20.85
C LEU A 81 -43.76 -55.74 -22.30
N ASP A 82 -44.66 -55.69 -23.29
CA ASP A 82 -44.29 -55.43 -24.70
C ASP A 82 -43.69 -54.04 -24.88
N ASP A 83 -44.30 -53.02 -24.30
CA ASP A 83 -43.82 -51.64 -24.33
C ASP A 83 -42.42 -51.55 -23.66
N GLU A 84 -42.18 -52.26 -22.54
CA GLU A 84 -40.86 -52.38 -21.90
C GLU A 84 -39.81 -53.02 -22.82
N PHE A 85 -40.16 -54.08 -23.57
CA PHE A 85 -39.24 -54.71 -24.53
C PHE A 85 -38.89 -53.76 -25.68
N VAL A 86 -39.86 -53.00 -26.20
CA VAL A 86 -39.63 -51.99 -27.23
C VAL A 86 -38.63 -50.95 -26.72
N GLU A 87 -38.82 -50.45 -25.50
CA GLU A 87 -37.91 -49.49 -24.87
C GLU A 87 -36.50 -50.07 -24.71
N MET A 88 -36.36 -51.28 -24.13
CA MET A 88 -35.06 -51.92 -23.93
C MET A 88 -34.33 -52.22 -25.24
N ASN A 89 -35.03 -52.74 -26.25
CA ASN A 89 -34.43 -53.04 -27.55
C ASN A 89 -33.96 -51.77 -28.27
N ALA A 90 -34.59 -50.62 -28.02
CA ALA A 90 -34.14 -49.33 -28.54
C ALA A 90 -32.92 -48.77 -27.77
N SER A 91 -32.82 -49.02 -26.46
CA SER A 91 -31.76 -48.45 -25.61
C SER A 91 -30.46 -49.26 -25.58
N ILE A 92 -30.54 -50.59 -25.74
CA ILE A 92 -29.38 -51.49 -25.70
C ILE A 92 -28.29 -51.13 -26.73
N PRO A 93 -28.59 -50.92 -28.04
CA PRO A 93 -27.58 -50.60 -29.03
C PRO A 93 -26.80 -49.32 -28.70
N LYS A 94 -27.52 -48.31 -28.19
CA LYS A 94 -26.92 -47.05 -27.74
C LYS A 94 -26.01 -47.27 -26.54
N SER A 95 -26.48 -47.99 -25.52
CA SER A 95 -25.69 -48.29 -24.32
C SER A 95 -24.40 -49.05 -24.65
N TYR A 96 -24.48 -49.99 -25.60
CA TYR A 96 -23.32 -50.76 -26.07
C TYR A 96 -22.34 -49.88 -26.85
N SER A 97 -22.84 -49.04 -27.76
CA SER A 97 -22.01 -48.08 -28.49
C SER A 97 -21.30 -47.11 -27.54
N ASP A 98 -22.05 -46.55 -26.58
CA ASP A 98 -21.56 -45.57 -25.61
C ASP A 98 -20.49 -46.16 -24.69
N PHE A 99 -20.57 -47.45 -24.34
CA PHE A 99 -19.52 -48.12 -23.58
C PHE A 99 -18.32 -48.52 -24.45
N ARG A 100 -18.55 -49.06 -25.65
CA ARG A 100 -17.51 -49.47 -26.60
C ARG A 100 -16.57 -48.30 -26.94
N ALA A 101 -17.10 -47.08 -27.04
CA ALA A 101 -16.33 -45.86 -27.25
C ALA A 101 -15.35 -45.53 -26.10
N THR A 102 -15.49 -46.17 -24.93
CA THR A 102 -14.63 -45.95 -23.75
C THR A 102 -13.56 -47.02 -23.56
N LEU A 103 -13.50 -48.05 -24.42
CA LEU A 103 -12.53 -49.14 -24.30
C LEU A 103 -11.10 -48.65 -24.61
N ARG A 104 -10.16 -48.89 -23.70
CA ARG A 104 -8.81 -48.29 -23.74
C ARG A 104 -7.74 -49.26 -24.20
N ASN A 105 -7.87 -50.54 -23.86
CA ASN A 105 -6.82 -51.55 -24.09
C ASN A 105 -7.39 -52.84 -24.69
N ASP A 106 -6.51 -53.69 -25.20
CA ASP A 106 -6.92 -54.91 -25.90
C ASP A 106 -7.53 -55.96 -24.97
N ALA A 107 -7.20 -55.94 -23.68
CA ALA A 107 -7.82 -56.80 -22.68
C ALA A 107 -9.32 -56.45 -22.50
N GLU A 108 -9.64 -55.16 -22.35
CA GLU A 108 -11.02 -54.67 -22.26
C GLU A 108 -11.81 -54.97 -23.54
N LYS A 109 -11.21 -54.76 -24.73
CA LYS A 109 -11.86 -55.09 -26.00
C LYS A 109 -12.17 -56.58 -26.11
N LYS A 110 -11.25 -57.44 -25.68
CA LYS A 110 -11.45 -58.90 -25.69
C LYS A 110 -12.55 -59.34 -24.74
N LEU A 111 -12.58 -58.79 -23.52
CA LEU A 111 -13.64 -59.08 -22.56
C LEU A 111 -15.01 -58.57 -23.06
N TRP A 112 -15.06 -57.39 -23.68
CA TRP A 112 -16.29 -56.87 -24.29
C TRP A 112 -16.80 -57.78 -25.42
N ALA A 113 -15.93 -58.23 -26.31
CA ALA A 113 -16.32 -59.16 -27.38
C ALA A 113 -16.83 -60.51 -26.83
N ASP A 114 -16.21 -61.03 -25.77
CA ASP A 114 -16.66 -62.25 -25.09
C ASP A 114 -18.04 -62.06 -24.42
N PHE A 115 -18.26 -60.91 -23.78
CA PHE A 115 -19.57 -60.52 -23.26
C PHE A 115 -20.64 -60.49 -24.37
N GLU A 116 -20.37 -59.81 -25.49
CA GLU A 116 -21.32 -59.71 -26.60
C GLU A 116 -21.68 -61.08 -27.18
N ALA A 117 -20.69 -61.97 -27.34
CA ALA A 117 -20.93 -63.34 -27.81
C ALA A 117 -21.80 -64.14 -26.84
N LYS A 118 -21.53 -64.06 -25.53
CA LYS A 118 -22.32 -64.76 -24.51
C LYS A 118 -23.73 -64.19 -24.35
N TRP A 119 -23.88 -62.87 -24.46
CA TRP A 119 -25.19 -62.23 -24.48
C TRP A 119 -26.00 -62.64 -25.73
N ALA A 120 -25.37 -62.71 -26.90
CA ALA A 120 -26.03 -63.22 -28.12
C ALA A 120 -26.52 -64.66 -27.94
N ASN A 121 -25.75 -65.52 -27.28
CA ASN A 121 -26.19 -66.90 -26.96
C ASN A 121 -27.42 -66.91 -26.04
N TYR A 122 -27.46 -66.03 -25.03
CA TYR A 122 -28.64 -65.87 -24.19
C TYR A 122 -29.84 -65.35 -25.00
N MET A 123 -29.64 -64.41 -25.93
CA MET A 123 -30.70 -63.90 -26.79
C MET A 123 -31.30 -64.97 -27.70
N VAL A 124 -30.52 -65.95 -28.16
CA VAL A 124 -31.03 -67.12 -28.89
C VAL A 124 -31.93 -67.97 -27.99
N ALA A 125 -31.50 -68.28 -26.76
CA ALA A 125 -32.32 -69.03 -25.81
C ALA A 125 -33.60 -68.28 -25.39
N GLN A 126 -33.48 -66.96 -25.20
CA GLN A 126 -34.59 -66.07 -24.89
C GLN A 126 -35.63 -66.04 -26.02
N LYS A 127 -35.17 -66.04 -27.29
CA LYS A 127 -36.05 -66.10 -28.45
C LYS A 127 -36.92 -67.36 -28.43
N THR A 128 -36.36 -68.52 -28.04
CA THR A 128 -37.14 -69.76 -27.92
C THR A 128 -38.28 -69.63 -26.90
N ILE A 129 -38.02 -68.99 -25.75
CA ILE A 129 -39.06 -68.70 -24.74
C ILE A 129 -40.13 -67.78 -25.35
N MET A 130 -39.71 -66.69 -26.00
CA MET A 130 -40.63 -65.69 -26.57
C MET A 130 -41.45 -66.22 -27.75
N ASP A 131 -40.90 -67.10 -28.57
CA ASP A 131 -41.63 -67.74 -29.66
C ASP A 131 -42.72 -68.69 -29.12
N ALA A 132 -42.45 -69.41 -28.04
CA ALA A 132 -43.46 -70.23 -27.34
C ALA A 132 -44.56 -69.37 -26.72
N VAL A 133 -44.21 -68.23 -26.10
CA VAL A 133 -45.18 -67.24 -25.60
C VAL A 133 -46.06 -66.70 -26.73
N LYS A 134 -45.48 -66.37 -27.89
CA LYS A 134 -46.24 -65.91 -29.07
C LYS A 134 -47.16 -66.99 -29.63
N ALA A 135 -46.72 -68.24 -29.61
CA ALA A 135 -47.53 -69.40 -29.97
C ALA A 135 -48.61 -69.75 -28.93
N LYS A 136 -48.66 -69.03 -27.80
CA LYS A 136 -49.53 -69.28 -26.64
C LYS A 136 -49.31 -70.64 -25.97
N ASP A 137 -48.14 -71.25 -26.16
CA ASP A 137 -47.74 -72.48 -25.49
C ASP A 137 -46.92 -72.17 -24.24
N MET A 138 -47.61 -71.91 -23.13
CA MET A 138 -46.95 -71.55 -21.88
C MET A 138 -46.18 -72.71 -21.25
N ALA A 139 -46.57 -73.96 -21.52
CA ALA A 139 -45.84 -75.13 -21.03
C ALA A 139 -44.47 -75.22 -21.71
N ALA A 140 -44.42 -75.03 -23.03
CA ALA A 140 -43.16 -74.96 -23.76
C ALA A 140 -42.33 -73.72 -23.37
N ALA A 141 -42.96 -72.56 -23.14
CA ALA A 141 -42.27 -71.35 -22.70
C ALA A 141 -41.58 -71.56 -21.34
N VAL A 142 -42.28 -72.15 -20.37
CA VAL A 142 -41.73 -72.44 -19.04
C VAL A 142 -40.62 -73.49 -19.11
N ALA A 143 -40.79 -74.55 -19.90
CA ALA A 143 -39.76 -75.57 -20.11
C ALA A 143 -38.47 -74.99 -20.72
N ALA A 144 -38.59 -73.97 -21.58
CA ALA A 144 -37.46 -73.30 -22.22
C ALA A 144 -36.67 -72.35 -21.28
N ILE A 145 -37.20 -72.03 -20.09
CA ILE A 145 -36.50 -71.17 -19.12
C ILE A 145 -35.24 -71.86 -18.57
N ALA A 146 -35.32 -73.15 -18.23
CA ALA A 146 -34.21 -73.86 -17.61
C ALA A 146 -32.96 -73.93 -18.52
N PRO A 147 -33.06 -74.28 -19.82
CA PRO A 147 -31.92 -74.20 -20.75
C PRO A 147 -31.34 -72.80 -20.95
N ALA A 148 -32.13 -71.74 -20.75
CA ALA A 148 -31.66 -70.36 -20.91
C ALA A 148 -30.80 -69.86 -19.74
N ARG A 149 -30.80 -70.56 -18.61
CA ARG A 149 -30.06 -70.19 -17.40
C ARG A 149 -28.56 -70.11 -17.64
N ASP A 150 -27.96 -71.14 -18.24
CA ASP A 150 -26.51 -71.20 -18.37
C ASP A 150 -25.94 -70.11 -19.30
N PRO A 151 -26.54 -69.85 -20.49
CA PRO A 151 -26.19 -68.68 -21.30
C PRO A 151 -26.34 -67.35 -20.56
N LEU A 152 -27.39 -67.19 -19.75
CA LEU A 152 -27.60 -65.98 -18.95
C LEU A 152 -26.48 -65.81 -17.93
N VAL A 153 -26.19 -66.83 -17.12
CA VAL A 153 -25.13 -66.80 -16.12
C VAL A 153 -23.77 -66.52 -16.76
N ALA A 154 -23.49 -67.14 -17.92
CA ALA A 154 -22.26 -66.87 -18.67
C ALA A 154 -22.15 -65.40 -19.10
N SER A 155 -23.24 -64.78 -19.56
CA SER A 155 -23.25 -63.37 -19.97
C SER A 155 -23.03 -62.41 -18.79
N PHE A 156 -23.67 -62.65 -17.63
CA PHE A 156 -23.42 -61.87 -16.41
C PHE A 156 -22.00 -62.05 -15.89
N GLY A 157 -21.46 -63.27 -15.95
CA GLY A 157 -20.07 -63.56 -15.59
C GLY A 157 -19.08 -62.78 -16.47
N ALA A 158 -19.31 -62.75 -17.78
CA ALA A 158 -18.45 -61.99 -18.70
C ALA A 158 -18.51 -60.47 -18.47
N LEU A 159 -19.71 -59.92 -18.24
CA LEU A 159 -19.84 -58.51 -17.86
C LEU A 159 -19.16 -58.22 -16.52
N GLY A 160 -19.30 -59.13 -15.55
CA GLY A 160 -18.66 -59.04 -14.25
C GLY A 160 -17.13 -58.99 -14.32
N GLU A 161 -16.50 -59.69 -15.26
CA GLU A 161 -15.04 -59.59 -15.48
C GLU A 161 -14.63 -58.20 -16.00
N ILE A 162 -15.46 -57.56 -16.82
CA ILE A 162 -15.23 -56.18 -17.29
C ILE A 162 -15.38 -55.19 -16.13
N ILE A 163 -16.41 -55.39 -15.30
CA ILE A 163 -16.65 -54.58 -14.10
C ILE A 163 -15.45 -54.69 -13.16
N LYS A 164 -15.01 -55.90 -12.82
CA LYS A 164 -13.82 -56.14 -11.98
C LYS A 164 -12.56 -55.49 -12.54
N LEU A 165 -12.36 -55.49 -13.86
CA LEU A 165 -11.20 -54.86 -14.48
C LEU A 165 -11.24 -53.33 -14.34
N ASN A 166 -12.42 -52.73 -14.50
CA ASN A 166 -12.59 -51.28 -14.32
C ASN A 166 -12.49 -50.87 -12.84
N ASP A 167 -13.04 -51.68 -11.93
CA ASP A 167 -12.95 -51.50 -10.48
C ASP A 167 -11.47 -51.51 -10.03
N LYS A 168 -10.69 -52.52 -10.46
CA LYS A 168 -9.25 -52.55 -10.23
C LYS A 168 -8.51 -51.34 -10.81
N GLY A 169 -8.96 -50.82 -11.95
CA GLY A 169 -8.40 -49.62 -12.56
C GLY A 169 -8.69 -48.36 -11.74
N ALA A 170 -9.90 -48.26 -11.18
CA ALA A 170 -10.30 -47.20 -10.27
C ALA A 170 -9.51 -47.27 -8.95
N ASP A 171 -9.41 -48.45 -8.34
CA ASP A 171 -8.63 -48.70 -7.11
C ASP A 171 -7.14 -48.38 -7.30
N ALA A 172 -6.56 -48.76 -8.44
CA ALA A 172 -5.19 -48.42 -8.76
C ALA A 172 -5.00 -46.90 -8.86
N SER A 173 -5.94 -46.20 -9.52
CA SER A 173 -5.92 -44.74 -9.61
C SER A 173 -6.03 -44.05 -8.24
N ASP A 174 -6.84 -44.60 -7.34
CA ASP A 174 -6.98 -44.09 -5.96
C ASP A 174 -5.72 -44.38 -5.13
N THR A 175 -5.16 -45.59 -5.25
CA THR A 175 -3.90 -45.98 -4.59
C THR A 175 -2.72 -45.13 -5.06
N ASP A 176 -2.65 -44.82 -6.35
CA ASP A 176 -1.65 -43.92 -6.93
C ASP A 176 -1.81 -42.50 -6.37
N ALA A 177 -3.05 -42.02 -6.21
CA ALA A 177 -3.33 -40.74 -5.58
C ALA A 177 -2.88 -40.69 -4.12
N GLN A 178 -3.18 -41.75 -3.36
CA GLN A 178 -2.83 -41.87 -1.95
C GLN A 178 -1.31 -41.96 -1.77
N THR A 179 -0.63 -42.79 -2.57
CA THR A 179 0.83 -42.91 -2.54
C THR A 179 1.50 -41.60 -2.92
N ALA A 180 0.98 -40.91 -3.93
CA ALA A 180 1.44 -39.57 -4.29
C ALA A 180 1.26 -38.61 -3.13
N TYR A 181 0.11 -38.59 -2.46
CA TYR A 181 -0.15 -37.75 -1.30
C TYR A 181 0.78 -38.06 -0.11
N ASP A 182 1.01 -39.33 0.22
CA ASP A 182 1.85 -39.73 1.36
C ASP A 182 3.33 -39.42 1.12
N THR A 183 3.81 -39.71 -0.09
CA THR A 183 5.18 -39.33 -0.51
C THR A 183 5.35 -37.82 -0.46
N SER A 184 4.34 -37.11 -0.94
CA SER A 184 4.28 -35.65 -0.97
C SER A 184 4.32 -35.02 0.42
N SER A 185 3.46 -35.48 1.32
CA SER A 185 3.41 -34.98 2.70
C SER A 185 4.73 -35.24 3.44
N THR A 186 5.33 -36.41 3.24
CA THR A 186 6.62 -36.78 3.82
C THR A 186 7.75 -35.86 3.34
N ILE A 187 7.82 -35.57 2.03
CA ILE A 187 8.81 -34.64 1.47
C ILE A 187 8.58 -33.23 2.03
N THR A 188 7.34 -32.75 2.05
CA THR A 188 7.00 -31.41 2.56
C THR A 188 7.41 -31.25 4.02
N ILE A 189 7.08 -32.21 4.88
CA ILE A 189 7.48 -32.21 6.30
C ILE A 189 9.00 -32.24 6.44
N SER A 190 9.69 -33.06 5.64
CA SER A 190 11.16 -33.16 5.66
C SER A 190 11.83 -31.85 5.27
N VAL A 191 11.33 -31.15 4.25
CA VAL A 191 11.85 -29.83 3.82
C VAL A 191 11.57 -28.76 4.86
N ILE A 192 10.39 -28.78 5.52
CA ILE A 192 10.08 -27.86 6.62
C ILE A 192 11.04 -28.07 7.78
N ILE A 193 11.24 -29.31 8.23
CA ILE A 193 12.17 -29.64 9.32
C ILE A 193 13.59 -29.20 8.96
N PHE A 194 14.06 -29.52 7.75
CA PHE A 194 15.35 -29.09 7.26
C PHE A 194 15.48 -27.57 7.24
N GLY A 195 14.45 -26.87 6.75
CA GLY A 195 14.41 -25.41 6.72
C GLY A 195 14.49 -24.78 8.11
N VAL A 196 13.78 -25.33 9.10
CA VAL A 196 13.84 -24.87 10.50
C VAL A 196 15.23 -25.07 11.08
N VAL A 197 15.85 -26.23 10.87
CA VAL A 197 17.22 -26.51 11.33
C VAL A 197 18.22 -25.56 10.66
N LEU A 198 18.14 -25.40 9.34
CA LEU A 198 19.02 -24.50 8.58
C LEU A 198 18.89 -23.05 9.04
N MET A 199 17.66 -22.55 9.20
CA MET A 199 17.42 -21.18 9.66
C MET A 199 17.87 -20.95 11.11
N THR A 200 17.75 -21.97 11.97
CA THR A 200 18.29 -21.92 13.34
C THR A 200 19.81 -21.82 13.32
N LEU A 201 20.49 -22.64 12.51
CA LEU A 201 21.95 -22.61 12.36
C LEU A 201 22.43 -21.27 11.79
N LEU A 202 21.76 -20.73 10.76
CA LEU A 202 22.07 -19.42 10.19
C LEU A 202 21.85 -18.28 11.20
N THR A 203 20.80 -18.37 12.01
CA THR A 203 20.54 -17.41 13.09
C THR A 203 21.65 -17.44 14.14
N VAL A 204 22.06 -18.63 14.59
CA VAL A 204 23.19 -18.78 15.53
C VAL A 204 24.49 -18.24 14.93
N TRP A 205 24.71 -18.46 13.63
CA TRP A 205 25.87 -17.95 12.91
C TRP A 205 25.88 -16.42 12.83
N ILE A 206 24.73 -15.78 12.58
CA ILE A 206 24.58 -14.31 12.61
C ILE A 206 24.80 -13.77 14.03
N ILE A 207 24.19 -14.37 15.05
CA ILE A 207 24.33 -13.93 16.45
C ILE A 207 25.80 -13.97 16.90
N LYS A 208 26.49 -15.08 16.65
CA LYS A 208 27.93 -15.22 16.98
C LYS A 208 28.81 -14.29 16.14
N GLY A 209 28.42 -14.06 14.89
CA GLY A 209 29.22 -13.36 13.90
C GLY A 209 29.10 -11.84 13.89
N VAL A 210 27.93 -11.31 14.28
CA VAL A 210 27.54 -9.91 14.15
C VAL A 210 27.02 -9.36 15.49
N SER A 211 25.92 -9.91 16.02
CA SER A 211 25.25 -9.34 17.20
C SER A 211 26.12 -9.34 18.47
N LYS A 212 26.82 -10.44 18.76
CA LYS A 212 27.72 -10.52 19.93
C LYS A 212 28.90 -9.53 19.84
N PRO A 213 29.66 -9.47 18.73
CA PRO A 213 30.72 -8.46 18.57
C PRO A 213 30.23 -7.01 18.69
N ILE A 214 29.09 -6.66 18.07
CA ILE A 214 28.52 -5.30 18.19
C ILE A 214 28.16 -4.99 19.66
N SER A 215 27.54 -5.94 20.37
CA SER A 215 27.23 -5.79 21.79
C SER A 215 28.49 -5.61 22.65
N ARG A 216 29.57 -6.34 22.37
CA ARG A 216 30.86 -6.16 23.06
C ARG A 216 31.45 -4.78 22.80
N MET A 217 31.43 -4.32 21.55
CA MET A 217 31.96 -3.02 21.15
C MET A 217 31.21 -1.87 21.82
N SER A 218 29.88 -1.96 21.87
CA SER A 218 29.02 -0.99 22.57
C SER A 218 29.39 -0.88 24.06
N ARG A 219 29.70 -2.01 24.72
CA ARG A 219 30.12 -2.01 26.13
C ARG A 219 31.48 -1.34 26.34
N VAL A 220 32.43 -1.53 25.42
CA VAL A 220 33.74 -0.86 25.48
C VAL A 220 33.60 0.64 25.29
N MET A 221 32.76 1.06 24.34
CA MET A 221 32.49 2.47 24.09
C MET A 221 31.88 3.17 25.33
N LEU A 222 30.99 2.48 26.06
CA LEU A 222 30.46 2.97 27.34
C LEU A 222 31.56 3.13 28.40
N ASN A 223 32.46 2.15 28.53
CA ASN A 223 33.56 2.22 29.50
C ASN A 223 34.50 3.40 29.23
N ILE A 224 34.83 3.68 27.95
CA ILE A 224 35.66 4.83 27.57
C ILE A 224 34.96 6.14 27.95
N ALA A 225 33.64 6.24 27.72
CA ALA A 225 32.85 7.41 28.11
C ALA A 225 32.81 7.63 29.63
N GLU A 226 32.88 6.57 30.42
CA GLU A 226 32.99 6.63 31.90
C GLU A 226 34.42 6.92 32.41
N GLY A 227 35.39 7.16 31.52
CA GLY A 227 36.78 7.43 31.90
C GLY A 227 37.59 6.19 32.28
N LYS A 228 37.06 4.97 32.07
CA LYS A 228 37.78 3.70 32.27
C LYS A 228 38.59 3.38 31.02
N LEU A 229 39.83 3.88 30.97
CA LEU A 229 40.71 3.80 29.79
C LEU A 229 41.56 2.52 29.71
N ASP A 230 41.57 1.72 30.77
CA ASP A 230 42.22 0.40 30.84
C ASP A 230 41.28 -0.71 30.32
N VAL A 231 40.87 -0.58 29.05
CA VAL A 231 40.01 -1.55 28.37
C VAL A 231 40.60 -1.88 27.00
N THR A 232 40.77 -3.17 26.71
CA THR A 232 41.23 -3.64 25.40
C THR A 232 40.05 -3.72 24.43
N VAL A 233 40.17 -3.10 23.26
CA VAL A 233 39.15 -3.17 22.21
C VAL A 233 39.14 -4.57 21.59
N PRO A 234 38.05 -5.36 21.75
CA PRO A 234 37.98 -6.71 21.22
C PRO A 234 37.84 -6.69 19.70
N ASP A 235 38.17 -7.79 19.03
CA ASP A 235 37.93 -8.00 17.59
C ASP A 235 38.68 -7.02 16.64
N ALA A 236 39.76 -6.37 17.10
CA ALA A 236 40.57 -5.44 16.30
C ALA A 236 41.24 -6.08 15.06
N ASP A 237 41.52 -7.39 15.09
CA ASP A 237 42.15 -8.12 13.98
C ASP A 237 41.15 -8.52 12.87
N ARG A 238 39.87 -8.15 13.00
CA ARG A 238 38.86 -8.45 11.97
C ARG A 238 39.05 -7.58 10.74
N HIS A 239 38.77 -8.17 9.58
CA HIS A 239 38.89 -7.52 8.28
C HIS A 239 37.51 -7.29 7.63
N ASP A 240 36.44 -7.25 8.43
CA ASP A 240 35.08 -6.91 8.01
C ASP A 240 34.61 -5.59 8.67
N GLU A 241 33.37 -5.17 8.44
CA GLU A 241 32.85 -3.89 8.95
C GLU A 241 32.92 -3.78 10.49
N ILE A 242 32.89 -4.93 11.19
CA ILE A 242 33.07 -4.95 12.65
C ILE A 242 34.50 -4.58 13.03
N GLY A 243 35.50 -5.04 12.27
CA GLY A 243 36.91 -4.70 12.48
C GLY A 243 37.20 -3.22 12.21
N GLU A 244 36.56 -2.65 11.18
CA GLU A 244 36.66 -1.21 10.90
C GLU A 244 36.08 -0.36 12.06
N MET A 245 34.95 -0.79 12.64
CA MET A 245 34.42 -0.18 13.86
C MET A 245 35.35 -0.36 15.07
N ALA A 246 35.96 -1.55 15.23
CA ALA A 246 36.92 -1.81 16.30
C ALA A 246 38.13 -0.87 16.21
N GLY A 247 38.70 -0.69 15.01
CA GLY A 247 39.80 0.25 14.79
C GLY A 247 39.42 1.70 15.11
N SER A 248 38.21 2.12 14.75
CA SER A 248 37.68 3.45 15.10
C SER A 248 37.57 3.65 16.62
N VAL A 249 37.10 2.63 17.34
CA VAL A 249 36.98 2.66 18.81
C VAL A 249 38.36 2.71 19.49
N GLU A 250 39.36 2.02 18.94
CA GLU A 250 40.73 2.06 19.47
C GLU A 250 41.37 3.44 19.30
N ILE A 251 41.18 4.10 18.16
CA ILE A 251 41.62 5.50 17.98
C ILE A 251 40.97 6.41 19.03
N MET A 252 39.67 6.22 19.29
CA MET A 252 38.93 7.00 20.28
C MET A 252 39.46 6.77 21.71
N ARG A 253 39.82 5.52 22.05
CA ARG A 253 40.47 5.17 23.33
C ARG A 253 41.82 5.86 23.48
N GLN A 254 42.67 5.83 22.44
CA GLN A 254 43.99 6.47 22.46
C GLN A 254 43.90 7.99 22.63
N ALA A 255 42.95 8.63 21.95
CA ALA A 255 42.69 10.06 22.10
C ALA A 255 42.27 10.42 23.54
N ALA A 256 41.43 9.59 24.17
CA ALA A 256 41.02 9.80 25.56
C ALA A 256 42.19 9.65 26.55
N VAL A 257 43.12 8.71 26.32
CA VAL A 257 44.36 8.56 27.13
C VAL A 257 45.26 9.77 26.99
N ALA A 258 45.52 10.24 25.76
CA ALA A 258 46.37 11.39 25.51
C ALA A 258 45.82 12.68 26.16
N LYS A 259 44.49 12.87 26.13
CA LYS A 259 43.84 13.99 26.81
C LYS A 259 44.07 13.96 28.32
N ALA A 260 43.90 12.79 28.96
CA ALA A 260 44.09 12.65 30.40
C ALA A 260 45.54 12.96 30.85
N GLN A 261 46.54 12.66 30.01
CA GLN A 261 47.94 13.00 30.29
C GLN A 261 48.24 14.50 30.17
N LEU A 262 47.69 15.16 29.15
CA LEU A 262 47.89 16.61 28.97
C LEU A 262 47.29 17.45 30.11
N GLU A 263 46.14 17.02 30.65
CA GLU A 263 45.51 17.70 31.80
C GLU A 263 46.37 17.58 33.08
N ALA A 264 47.12 16.50 33.26
CA ALA A 264 48.01 16.31 34.41
C ALA A 264 49.27 17.20 34.34
N ASP A 265 49.83 17.39 33.14
CA ASP A 265 51.06 18.20 32.94
C ASP A 265 50.80 19.71 33.09
N ALA A 266 49.60 20.18 32.75
CA ALA A 266 49.22 21.59 32.83
C ALA A 266 49.13 22.12 34.27
N GLU A 267 48.68 21.30 35.22
CA GLU A 267 48.54 21.70 36.62
C GLU A 267 49.90 21.90 37.31
N GLN A 268 50.92 21.13 36.93
CA GLN A 268 52.24 21.19 37.53
C GLN A 268 53.02 22.48 37.21
N ASN A 269 52.79 23.06 36.03
CA ASN A 269 53.46 24.29 35.60
C ASN A 269 52.90 25.55 36.28
N ARG A 270 51.62 25.53 36.68
CA ARG A 270 50.95 26.64 37.35
C ARG A 270 51.55 26.94 38.73
N ILE A 271 51.96 25.90 39.46
CA ILE A 271 52.46 25.99 40.83
C ILE A 271 53.88 26.61 40.91
N ASN A 272 54.69 26.46 39.86
CA ASN A 272 56.09 26.94 39.87
C ASN A 272 56.22 28.44 39.54
N ALA A 273 55.30 29.00 38.75
CA ALA A 273 55.36 30.39 38.31
C ALA A 273 55.01 31.42 39.41
N GLU A 274 54.31 30.99 40.47
CA GLU A 274 53.89 31.88 41.57
C GLU A 274 55.01 32.16 42.58
N ARG A 275 56.08 31.35 42.61
CA ARG A 275 57.13 31.42 43.64
C ARG A 275 58.24 32.43 43.35
N GLU A 276 58.51 32.74 42.08
CA GLU A 276 59.60 33.63 41.65
C GLU A 276 59.25 35.12 41.70
N LYS A 277 57.95 35.48 41.71
CA LYS A 277 57.50 36.88 41.75
C LYS A 277 57.64 37.56 43.11
N ALA A 278 57.77 36.79 44.20
CA ALA A 278 57.64 37.31 45.56
C ALA A 278 58.92 37.97 46.14
N GLU A 279 60.12 37.67 45.62
CA GLU A 279 61.39 38.06 46.28
C GLU A 279 62.03 39.35 45.73
N MET A 280 61.67 39.75 44.50
CA MET A 280 62.32 40.89 43.82
C MET A 280 61.79 42.27 44.26
N GLN A 281 60.67 42.31 44.98
CA GLN A 281 59.88 43.53 45.20
C GLN A 281 60.30 44.33 46.45
N ALA A 282 60.89 43.68 47.46
CA ALA A 282 61.03 44.22 48.82
C ALA A 282 62.18 45.23 49.06
N LYS A 283 63.12 45.44 48.12
CA LYS A 283 64.30 46.31 48.33
C LYS A 283 64.30 47.61 47.53
N ALA A 284 63.47 47.73 46.49
CA ALA A 284 63.24 49.00 45.78
C ALA A 284 62.21 49.89 46.49
N GLU A 285 61.50 49.33 47.48
CA GLU A 285 60.27 49.85 48.06
C GLU A 285 60.50 51.01 49.05
N ALA A 286 61.60 51.06 49.80
CA ALA A 286 61.76 52.04 50.89
C ALA A 286 62.09 53.50 50.45
N ASP A 287 62.88 53.68 49.38
CA ASP A 287 63.18 55.01 48.81
C ASP A 287 62.14 55.42 47.75
N ALA A 288 61.51 54.43 47.10
CA ALA A 288 60.30 54.65 46.32
C ALA A 288 59.15 55.10 47.23
N GLU A 289 58.96 54.49 48.41
CA GLU A 289 57.86 54.75 49.35
C GLU A 289 57.70 56.22 49.72
N ARG A 290 58.78 57.00 49.87
CA ARG A 290 58.64 58.42 50.25
C ARG A 290 58.10 59.28 49.09
N ARG A 291 58.63 59.07 47.88
CA ARG A 291 58.16 59.77 46.66
C ARG A 291 56.84 59.19 46.13
N LEU A 292 56.63 57.90 46.34
CA LEU A 292 55.40 57.15 46.11
C LEU A 292 54.33 57.66 47.06
N ASN A 293 54.55 57.78 48.37
CA ASN A 293 53.53 58.25 49.33
C ASN A 293 53.07 59.69 49.04
N GLU A 294 53.96 60.56 48.53
CA GLU A 294 53.58 61.90 48.08
C GLU A 294 52.73 61.86 46.79
N ALA A 295 53.16 61.10 45.78
CA ALA A 295 52.43 60.96 44.51
C ALA A 295 51.11 60.16 44.66
N THR A 296 51.12 59.05 45.40
CA THR A 296 49.95 58.22 45.71
C THR A 296 49.04 58.89 46.73
N GLY A 297 49.54 59.73 47.63
CA GLY A 297 48.71 60.55 48.52
C GLY A 297 47.88 61.55 47.73
N ALA A 298 48.51 62.29 46.82
CA ALA A 298 47.82 63.22 45.93
C ALA A 298 46.91 62.50 44.91
N LEU A 299 47.35 61.36 44.37
CA LEU A 299 46.52 60.53 43.49
C LEU A 299 45.34 59.89 44.23
N ALA A 300 45.52 59.41 45.46
CA ALA A 300 44.46 58.85 46.29
C ALA A 300 43.43 59.91 46.69
N ALA A 301 43.86 61.14 46.98
CA ALA A 301 42.96 62.27 47.19
C ALA A 301 42.17 62.59 45.91
N GLY A 302 42.83 62.60 44.74
CA GLY A 302 42.19 62.76 43.44
C GLY A 302 41.20 61.64 43.13
N LEU A 303 41.59 60.38 43.30
CA LEU A 303 40.75 59.20 43.10
C LEU A 303 39.57 59.16 44.08
N LYS A 304 39.75 59.63 45.32
CA LYS A 304 38.65 59.73 46.30
C LYS A 304 37.63 60.78 45.89
N ARG A 305 38.07 61.91 45.34
CA ARG A 305 37.17 62.92 44.75
C ARG A 305 36.47 62.37 43.50
N LEU A 306 37.19 61.67 42.65
CA LEU A 306 36.62 60.99 41.48
C LEU A 306 35.59 59.93 41.87
N ALA A 307 35.86 59.14 42.91
CA ALA A 307 34.93 58.15 43.47
C ALA A 307 33.69 58.80 44.11
N ALA A 308 33.80 60.05 44.57
CA ALA A 308 32.68 60.89 44.97
C ALA A 308 31.99 61.59 43.77
N CYS A 309 32.30 61.17 42.54
CA CYS A 309 31.79 61.71 41.27
C CYS A 309 32.17 63.18 40.98
N ASP A 310 33.23 63.71 41.59
CA ASP A 310 33.76 65.02 41.26
C ASP A 310 34.68 64.94 40.04
N LEU A 311 34.12 65.19 38.85
CA LEU A 311 34.82 65.17 37.55
C LEU A 311 35.52 66.50 37.22
N LEU A 312 35.49 67.46 38.13
CA LEU A 312 36.24 68.72 38.02
C LEU A 312 37.53 68.67 38.85
N CYS A 313 37.83 67.54 39.50
CA CYS A 313 39.08 67.39 40.23
C CYS A 313 40.28 67.29 39.27
N GLU A 314 41.28 68.12 39.52
CA GLU A 314 42.58 68.07 38.83
C GLU A 314 43.69 68.17 39.89
N ILE A 315 44.79 67.46 39.66
CA ILE A 315 45.98 67.53 40.52
C ILE A 315 46.90 68.62 39.97
N GLU A 316 46.96 69.74 40.69
CA GLU A 316 47.79 70.90 40.34
C GLU A 316 49.23 70.82 40.88
N GLN A 317 49.44 70.09 41.97
CA GLN A 317 50.76 69.94 42.60
C GLN A 317 51.70 69.16 41.69
N LYS A 318 52.87 69.73 41.38
CA LYS A 318 53.91 69.09 40.56
C LYS A 318 54.56 67.93 41.33
N PHE A 319 54.67 66.76 40.69
CA PHE A 319 55.35 65.59 41.26
C PHE A 319 56.84 65.58 40.88
N ALA A 320 57.61 64.69 41.50
CA ALA A 320 58.97 64.39 41.05
C ALA A 320 58.93 63.90 39.60
N ASP A 321 59.97 64.21 38.82
CA ASP A 321 59.97 64.04 37.35
C ASP A 321 59.55 62.64 36.87
N GLN A 322 59.90 61.59 37.63
CA GLN A 322 59.54 60.20 37.36
C GLN A 322 58.04 59.86 37.53
N PHE A 323 57.28 60.66 38.30
CA PHE A 323 55.85 60.47 38.57
C PHE A 323 54.97 61.55 37.91
N GLU A 324 55.56 62.56 37.28
CA GLU A 324 54.83 63.59 36.55
C GLU A 324 53.93 63.04 35.42
N PRO A 325 54.30 61.93 34.72
CA PRO A 325 53.37 61.23 33.84
C PRO A 325 52.10 60.75 34.56
N LEU A 326 52.16 60.30 35.82
CA LEU A 326 50.97 59.85 36.56
C LEU A 326 50.00 61.00 36.81
N ARG A 327 50.51 62.20 37.10
CA ARG A 327 49.68 63.41 37.27
C ARG A 327 49.00 63.79 35.95
N HIS A 328 49.77 63.77 34.86
CA HIS A 328 49.26 64.08 33.53
C HIS A 328 48.23 63.05 33.07
N ASP A 329 48.50 61.76 33.24
CA ASP A 329 47.62 60.66 32.85
C ASP A 329 46.36 60.63 33.71
N PHE A 330 46.44 60.92 35.01
CA PHE A 330 45.25 61.06 35.87
C PHE A 330 44.38 62.23 35.40
N ASN A 331 44.94 63.43 35.21
CA ASN A 331 44.18 64.59 34.77
C ASN A 331 43.61 64.39 33.34
N ALA A 332 44.39 63.79 32.44
CA ALA A 332 43.93 63.41 31.11
C ALA A 332 42.80 62.37 31.17
N SER A 333 42.90 61.38 32.05
CA SER A 333 41.87 60.36 32.27
C SER A 333 40.60 60.93 32.86
N VAL A 334 40.68 61.84 33.84
CA VAL A 334 39.51 62.55 34.39
C VAL A 334 38.88 63.43 33.32
N SER A 335 39.67 64.13 32.51
CA SER A 335 39.17 64.95 31.40
C SER A 335 38.51 64.11 30.29
N GLN A 336 39.10 62.96 29.95
CA GLN A 336 38.57 62.03 28.96
C GLN A 336 37.32 61.32 29.49
N LEU A 337 37.29 60.93 30.77
CA LEU A 337 36.11 60.36 31.43
C LEU A 337 34.98 61.40 31.54
N ARG A 338 35.29 62.65 31.88
CA ARG A 338 34.35 63.78 31.82
C ARG A 338 33.79 63.95 30.42
N SER A 339 34.64 63.91 29.39
CA SER A 339 34.22 64.01 27.99
C SER A 339 33.37 62.80 27.56
N ALA A 340 33.72 61.59 28.01
CA ALA A 340 32.96 60.37 27.75
C ALA A 340 31.61 60.38 28.47
N LEU A 341 31.51 60.87 29.71
CA LEU A 341 30.25 61.00 30.44
C LEU A 341 29.38 62.12 29.87
N LEU A 342 29.96 63.21 29.38
CA LEU A 342 29.24 64.22 28.59
C LEU A 342 28.73 63.63 27.27
N ALA A 343 29.53 62.80 26.59
CA ALA A 343 29.11 62.09 25.38
C ALA A 343 28.01 61.06 25.68
N VAL A 344 28.11 60.30 26.78
CA VAL A 344 27.05 59.38 27.24
C VAL A 344 25.80 60.16 27.65
N GLY A 345 25.93 61.34 28.24
CA GLY A 345 24.81 62.24 28.52
C GLY A 345 24.14 62.76 27.24
N GLN A 346 24.91 63.05 26.19
CA GLN A 346 24.39 63.41 24.88
C GLN A 346 23.72 62.22 24.18
N VAL A 347 24.32 61.03 24.24
CA VAL A 347 23.72 59.79 23.73
C VAL A 347 22.46 59.46 24.53
N GLY A 348 22.44 59.62 25.85
CA GLY A 348 21.26 59.42 26.69
C GLY A 348 20.13 60.40 26.37
N LYS A 349 20.45 61.67 26.08
CA LYS A 349 19.47 62.64 25.55
C LYS A 349 18.97 62.23 24.16
N GLY A 350 19.86 61.76 23.29
CA GLY A 350 19.50 61.23 21.98
C GLY A 350 18.60 60.00 22.05
N VAL A 351 18.89 59.07 22.96
CA VAL A 351 18.07 57.87 23.22
C VAL A 351 16.74 58.24 23.85
N THR A 352 16.69 59.21 24.77
CA THR A 352 15.43 59.68 25.38
C THR A 352 14.55 60.37 24.35
N ASN A 353 15.12 61.27 23.54
CA ASN A 353 14.42 61.93 22.45
C ASN A 353 13.96 60.92 21.39
N GLY A 354 14.84 60.01 20.97
CA GLY A 354 14.52 58.96 20.02
C GLY A 354 13.48 57.97 20.55
N SER A 355 13.50 57.64 21.84
CA SER A 355 12.46 56.82 22.47
C SER A 355 11.11 57.57 22.52
N GLY A 356 11.12 58.88 22.74
CA GLY A 356 9.93 59.73 22.64
C GLY A 356 9.37 59.77 21.21
N GLU A 357 10.23 59.95 20.21
CA GLU A 357 9.86 59.90 18.79
C GLU A 357 9.35 58.52 18.37
N ILE A 358 10.00 57.44 18.81
CA ILE A 358 9.55 56.06 18.57
C ILE A 358 8.21 55.80 19.27
N SER A 359 8.03 56.25 20.50
CA SER A 359 6.76 56.11 21.22
C SER A 359 5.64 56.84 20.49
N GLN A 360 5.88 58.08 20.04
CA GLN A 360 4.91 58.86 19.29
C GLN A 360 4.63 58.29 17.89
N ALA A 361 5.66 57.77 17.21
CA ALA A 361 5.53 57.08 15.94
C ALA A 361 4.77 55.75 16.11
N SER A 362 4.99 55.03 17.21
CA SER A 362 4.29 53.79 17.53
C SER A 362 2.82 54.06 17.85
N ASP A 363 2.51 55.11 18.62
CA ASP A 363 1.13 55.56 18.86
C ASP A 363 0.43 55.98 17.57
N THR A 364 1.15 56.68 16.70
CA THR A 364 0.62 57.08 15.38
C THR A 364 0.41 55.86 14.49
N LEU A 365 1.34 54.90 14.49
CA LEU A 365 1.21 53.65 13.74
C LEU A 365 0.07 52.80 14.28
N ALA A 366 -0.12 52.72 15.59
CA ALA A 366 -1.23 52.02 16.23
C ALA A 366 -2.57 52.62 15.80
N LYS A 367 -2.74 53.95 15.92
CA LYS A 367 -3.94 54.65 15.41
C LYS A 367 -4.15 54.43 13.92
N ARG A 368 -3.07 54.47 13.12
CA ARG A 368 -3.15 54.24 11.67
C ARG A 368 -3.53 52.79 11.35
N THR A 369 -3.06 51.83 12.15
CA THR A 369 -3.40 50.41 12.02
C THR A 369 -4.85 50.16 12.40
N GLU A 370 -5.35 50.78 13.48
CA GLU A 370 -6.78 50.77 13.83
C GLU A 370 -7.64 51.36 12.71
N GLN A 371 -7.22 52.50 12.16
CA GLN A 371 -7.94 53.16 11.07
C GLN A 371 -7.89 52.33 9.78
N GLN A 372 -6.76 51.68 9.48
CA GLN A 372 -6.66 50.74 8.36
C GLN A 372 -7.51 49.49 8.57
N ALA A 373 -7.60 48.98 9.79
CA ALA A 373 -8.47 47.85 10.13
C ALA A 373 -9.94 48.23 9.94
N ALA A 374 -10.36 49.42 10.41
CA ALA A 374 -11.71 49.93 10.17
C ALA A 374 -12.01 50.11 8.67
N SER A 375 -11.07 50.67 7.90
CA SER A 375 -11.24 50.77 6.44
C SER A 375 -11.28 49.42 5.74
N LEU A 376 -10.55 48.41 6.24
CA LEU A 376 -10.63 47.03 5.74
C LEU A 376 -11.98 46.39 6.05
N GLU A 377 -12.54 46.64 7.24
CA GLU A 377 -13.87 46.18 7.63
C GLU A 377 -14.97 46.83 6.76
N GLU A 378 -14.89 48.14 6.52
CA GLU A 378 -15.78 48.83 5.57
C GLU A 378 -15.62 48.30 4.14
N THR A 379 -14.39 48.02 3.70
CA THR A 379 -14.14 47.46 2.36
C THR A 379 -14.71 46.04 2.25
N ALA A 380 -14.60 45.22 3.30
CA ALA A 380 -15.18 43.89 3.34
C ALA A 380 -16.71 43.94 3.28
N ALA A 381 -17.35 44.82 4.07
CA ALA A 381 -18.79 45.04 4.02
C ALA A 381 -19.25 45.53 2.64
N ALA A 382 -18.52 46.48 2.04
CA ALA A 382 -18.80 46.96 0.68
C ALA A 382 -18.62 45.84 -0.37
N LEU A 383 -17.63 44.97 -0.21
CA LEU A 383 -17.43 43.81 -1.10
C LEU A 383 -18.56 42.78 -0.95
N GLU A 384 -19.07 42.54 0.25
CA GLU A 384 -20.27 41.71 0.47
C GLU A 384 -21.49 42.31 -0.24
N GLU A 385 -21.69 43.63 -0.11
CA GLU A 385 -22.79 44.34 -0.79
C GLU A 385 -22.65 44.29 -2.33
N ILE A 386 -21.45 44.50 -2.86
CA ILE A 386 -21.18 44.36 -4.30
C ILE A 386 -21.46 42.93 -4.75
N THR A 387 -21.02 41.92 -3.99
CA THR A 387 -21.24 40.51 -4.33
C THR A 387 -22.73 40.18 -4.35
N ALA A 388 -23.50 40.66 -3.38
CA ALA A 388 -24.95 40.54 -3.34
C ALA A 388 -25.61 41.24 -4.56
N ASN A 389 -25.16 42.44 -4.91
CA ASN A 389 -25.64 43.18 -6.07
C ASN A 389 -25.28 42.50 -7.41
N VAL A 390 -24.10 41.92 -7.53
CA VAL A 390 -23.68 41.15 -8.72
C VAL A 390 -24.54 39.90 -8.86
N HIS A 391 -24.79 39.18 -7.76
CA HIS A 391 -25.69 38.01 -7.77
C HIS A 391 -27.12 38.41 -8.17
N ALA A 392 -27.65 39.50 -7.60
CA ALA A 392 -28.96 40.03 -7.96
C ALA A 392 -29.02 40.49 -9.42
N THR A 393 -27.97 41.15 -9.92
CA THR A 393 -27.88 41.59 -11.32
C THR A 393 -27.85 40.40 -12.27
N SER A 394 -27.04 39.37 -11.97
CA SER A 394 -27.00 38.14 -12.77
C SER A 394 -28.38 37.48 -12.86
N LYS A 395 -29.10 37.38 -11.73
CA LYS A 395 -30.48 36.88 -11.70
C LYS A 395 -31.42 37.73 -12.56
N ARG A 396 -31.37 39.06 -12.42
CA ARG A 396 -32.18 40.00 -13.25
C ARG A 396 -31.82 39.91 -14.73
N THR A 397 -30.56 39.70 -15.09
CA THR A 397 -30.14 39.47 -16.48
C THR A 397 -30.72 38.16 -17.01
N GLY A 398 -30.76 37.10 -16.18
CA GLY A 398 -31.44 35.85 -16.51
C GLY A 398 -32.94 36.07 -16.78
N ASP A 399 -33.62 36.79 -15.90
CA ASP A 399 -35.05 37.12 -16.03
C ASP A 399 -35.31 38.00 -17.26
N ALA A 400 -34.49 39.03 -17.49
CA ALA A 400 -34.58 39.91 -18.66
C ALA A 400 -34.33 39.15 -19.97
N ARG A 401 -33.37 38.21 -19.99
CA ARG A 401 -33.12 37.34 -21.15
C ARG A 401 -34.34 36.48 -21.45
N ASN A 402 -35.00 35.93 -20.43
CA ASN A 402 -36.25 35.19 -20.59
C ASN A 402 -37.39 36.09 -21.10
N LEU A 403 -37.52 37.30 -20.56
CA LEU A 403 -38.51 38.28 -20.99
C LEU A 403 -38.31 38.70 -22.45
N VAL A 404 -37.08 39.02 -22.85
CA VAL A 404 -36.74 39.36 -24.25
C VAL A 404 -37.01 38.18 -25.18
N ARG A 405 -36.72 36.94 -24.75
CA ARG A 405 -37.03 35.74 -25.53
C ARG A 405 -38.54 35.61 -25.77
N ASN A 406 -39.36 35.82 -24.73
CA ASN A 406 -40.82 35.78 -24.84
C ASN A 406 -41.35 36.96 -25.68
N ALA A 407 -40.83 38.17 -25.48
CA ALA A 407 -41.23 39.35 -26.24
C ALA A 407 -40.88 39.22 -27.73
N ARG A 408 -39.72 38.64 -28.06
CA ARG A 408 -39.35 38.31 -29.44
C ARG A 408 -40.33 37.30 -30.03
N GLN A 409 -40.68 36.24 -29.29
CA GLN A 409 -41.67 35.26 -29.75
C GLN A 409 -43.05 35.91 -30.00
N HIS A 410 -43.48 36.84 -29.15
CA HIS A 410 -44.70 37.62 -29.36
C HIS A 410 -44.60 38.58 -30.54
N ALA A 411 -43.48 39.28 -30.72
CA ALA A 411 -43.27 40.18 -31.86
C ALA A 411 -43.21 39.42 -33.19
N GLU A 412 -42.58 38.23 -33.24
CA GLU A 412 -42.61 37.35 -34.41
C GLU A 412 -44.05 36.93 -34.75
N HIS A 413 -44.87 36.65 -33.73
CA HIS A 413 -46.29 36.38 -33.92
C HIS A 413 -47.08 37.61 -34.42
N SER A 414 -46.89 38.79 -33.78
CA SER A 414 -47.56 40.04 -34.16
C SER A 414 -47.14 40.57 -35.53
N ALA A 415 -45.88 40.40 -35.93
CA ALA A 415 -45.41 40.74 -37.28
C ALA A 415 -46.16 39.95 -38.35
N GLY A 416 -46.44 38.66 -38.08
CA GLY A 416 -47.33 37.86 -38.91
C GLY A 416 -48.74 38.46 -39.02
N VAL A 417 -49.30 38.96 -37.91
CA VAL A 417 -50.63 39.60 -37.89
C VAL A 417 -50.65 40.95 -38.62
N VAL A 418 -49.66 41.83 -38.41
CA VAL A 418 -49.60 43.15 -39.06
C VAL A 418 -49.31 43.02 -40.56
N SER A 419 -48.45 42.08 -40.97
CA SER A 419 -48.24 41.77 -42.39
C SER A 419 -49.55 41.38 -43.09
N ASN A 420 -50.37 40.56 -42.42
CA ASN A 420 -51.71 40.24 -42.90
C ASN A 420 -52.64 41.47 -42.95
N ALA A 421 -52.51 42.43 -42.02
CA ALA A 421 -53.34 43.63 -41.95
C ALA A 421 -52.95 44.73 -42.97
N VAL A 422 -51.65 44.99 -43.18
CA VAL A 422 -51.16 45.97 -44.19
C VAL A 422 -51.52 45.49 -45.59
N SER A 423 -51.37 44.20 -45.86
CA SER A 423 -51.81 43.59 -47.12
C SER A 423 -53.33 43.76 -47.35
N ALA A 424 -54.12 43.85 -46.27
CA ALA A 424 -55.54 44.19 -46.35
C ALA A 424 -55.78 45.70 -46.57
N MET A 425 -55.00 46.60 -45.96
CA MET A 425 -55.13 48.06 -46.10
C MET A 425 -54.64 48.60 -47.45
N GLU A 426 -53.55 48.09 -48.02
CA GLU A 426 -53.11 48.46 -49.38
C GLU A 426 -54.20 48.14 -50.41
N ARG A 427 -54.87 46.99 -50.23
CA ARG A 427 -56.04 46.62 -51.03
C ARG A 427 -57.22 47.59 -50.86
N ILE A 428 -57.32 48.31 -49.73
CA ILE A 428 -58.36 49.32 -49.47
C ILE A 428 -57.95 50.70 -49.99
N GLU A 429 -56.71 51.16 -49.74
CA GLU A 429 -56.23 52.47 -50.20
C GLU A 429 -56.19 52.54 -51.73
N ASP A 430 -55.77 51.46 -52.39
CA ASP A 430 -55.79 51.36 -53.84
C ASP A 430 -57.23 51.43 -54.38
N ALA A 431 -58.22 50.98 -53.59
CA ALA A 431 -59.63 51.18 -53.89
C ALA A 431 -60.08 52.63 -53.65
N SER A 432 -59.60 53.31 -52.59
CA SER A 432 -59.99 54.69 -52.26
C SER A 432 -59.33 55.76 -53.13
N ARG A 433 -58.07 55.62 -53.57
CA ARG A 433 -57.45 56.56 -54.51
C ARG A 433 -58.21 56.62 -55.83
N LYS A 434 -58.63 55.44 -56.30
CA LYS A 434 -59.54 55.32 -57.45
C LYS A 434 -60.84 56.09 -57.21
N ILE A 435 -61.33 56.18 -55.96
CA ILE A 435 -62.50 57.00 -55.59
C ILE A 435 -62.18 58.51 -55.56
N THR A 436 -61.08 58.96 -54.92
CA THR A 436 -60.79 60.41 -54.84
C THR A 436 -60.42 61.02 -56.18
N GLN A 437 -59.75 60.26 -57.05
CA GLN A 437 -59.49 60.69 -58.41
C GLN A 437 -60.79 60.95 -59.17
N ILE A 438 -61.85 60.19 -58.86
CA ILE A 438 -63.21 60.48 -59.35
C ILE A 438 -63.74 61.78 -58.73
N ILE A 439 -63.46 62.08 -57.45
CA ILE A 439 -63.97 63.29 -56.75
C ILE A 439 -63.23 64.59 -57.13
N SER A 440 -61.91 64.65 -57.26
CA SER A 440 -61.24 65.90 -57.66
C SER A 440 -61.66 66.34 -59.05
N VAL A 441 -61.88 65.37 -59.95
CA VAL A 441 -62.49 65.65 -61.24
C VAL A 441 -63.88 66.26 -61.05
N ILE A 442 -64.67 65.83 -60.05
CA ILE A 442 -65.97 66.43 -59.71
C ILE A 442 -65.83 67.86 -59.16
N ASP A 443 -64.82 68.15 -58.32
CA ASP A 443 -64.71 69.45 -57.63
C ASP A 443 -64.04 70.54 -58.50
N GLU A 444 -63.12 70.17 -59.38
CA GLU A 444 -62.53 71.07 -60.39
C GLU A 444 -63.60 71.61 -61.36
N ILE A 445 -64.64 70.81 -61.60
CA ILE A 445 -65.84 71.21 -62.34
C ILE A 445 -66.64 72.28 -61.57
N ALA A 446 -66.60 72.29 -60.23
CA ALA A 446 -67.46 73.15 -59.40
C ALA A 446 -66.88 74.55 -59.10
N PHE A 447 -65.56 74.76 -59.08
CA PHE A 447 -64.97 76.08 -58.75
C PHE A 447 -64.83 77.03 -59.96
N GLN A 448 -64.90 76.49 -61.19
CA GLN A 448 -64.94 77.31 -62.41
C GLN A 448 -66.31 77.98 -62.63
N THR A 449 -67.30 77.64 -61.81
CA THR A 449 -68.70 78.11 -61.91
C THR A 449 -69.07 78.93 -60.69
#